data_AF-A0A822AUL9-F1
#
_entry.id   AF-A0A822AUL9-F1
#
_cell.length_a   1.000
_cell.length_b   1.000
_cell.length_c   1.000
_cell.angle_alpha   90.00
_cell.angle_beta   90.00
_cell.angle_gamma   90.00
#
_symmetry.space_group_name_H-M   'P 1'
#
loop_
_entity.id
_entity.type
_entity.pdbx_description
1 polymer ?
#
loop_
_entity_poly.entity_id
_entity_poly.type
_entity_poly.pdbx_seq_one_letter_code
_entity_poly.pdbx_strand_id
1 'polypeptide(L)'
;GGEGALIALRGSPLGVGTDIGGSIRVPAAFNGLWGIRPSHGRMPYAGAKNSMAGQATVHSVCGPMAHTAKDLAYFMRSVLEQEPWNYDPK
;
A
#
# COMPACT_ATOMS: atom_id res chain seq x y z
N GLY A 1 -3.06 -0.12 -10.40
CA GLY A 1 -3.43 0.38 -11.74
C GLY A 1 -4.14 1.71 -11.61
N GLY A 2 -5.44 1.68 -11.32
CA GLY A 2 -6.26 2.90 -11.17
C GLY A 2 -5.68 3.95 -10.22
N GLU A 3 -5.23 3.53 -9.03
CA GLU A 3 -4.55 4.43 -8.08
C GLU A 3 -3.37 5.19 -8.70
N GLY A 4 -2.49 4.51 -9.44
CA GLY A 4 -1.33 5.15 -10.08
C GLY A 4 -1.74 6.23 -11.09
N ALA A 5 -2.78 5.96 -11.89
CA ALA A 5 -3.30 6.94 -12.85
C ALA A 5 -3.99 8.12 -12.15
N LEU A 6 -4.82 7.85 -11.14
CA LEU A 6 -5.57 8.88 -10.41
C LEU A 6 -4.63 9.84 -9.67
N ILE A 7 -3.62 9.30 -8.99
CA ILE A 7 -2.64 10.11 -8.26
C ILE A 7 -1.80 10.93 -9.25
N ALA A 8 -1.32 10.33 -10.34
CA ALA A 8 -0.50 11.04 -11.33
C ALA A 8 -1.24 12.20 -11.99
N LEU A 9 -2.53 12.04 -12.27
CA LEU A 9 -3.41 13.11 -12.76
C LEU A 9 -3.87 14.08 -11.67
N ARG A 10 -3.31 13.98 -10.45
CA ARG A 10 -3.63 14.82 -9.28
C ARG A 10 -5.10 14.77 -8.86
N GLY A 11 -5.80 13.70 -9.20
CA GLY A 11 -7.17 13.44 -8.72
C GLY A 11 -7.20 12.91 -7.28
N SER A 12 -6.06 12.44 -6.76
CA SER A 12 -5.87 12.13 -5.35
C SER A 12 -4.45 12.52 -4.90
N PRO A 13 -4.25 13.09 -3.69
CA PRO A 13 -2.93 13.38 -3.16
C PRO A 13 -2.14 12.11 -2.77
N LEU A 14 -2.85 11.03 -2.44
CA LEU A 14 -2.30 9.75 -1.98
C LEU A 14 -3.28 8.62 -2.28
N GLY A 15 -2.77 7.41 -2.49
CA GLY A 15 -3.61 6.21 -2.60
C GLY A 15 -2.98 5.00 -1.93
N VAL A 16 -3.79 3.96 -1.72
CA VAL A 16 -3.38 2.70 -1.09
C VAL A 16 -3.56 1.58 -2.09
N GLY A 17 -2.49 0.83 -2.34
CA GLY A 17 -2.53 -0.38 -3.15
C GLY A 17 -2.19 -1.62 -2.34
N THR A 18 -2.35 -2.78 -3.00
CA THR A 18 -1.85 -4.07 -2.50
C THR A 18 -0.71 -4.55 -3.39
N ASP A 19 0.33 -5.18 -2.83
CA ASP A 19 1.48 -5.69 -3.59
C ASP A 19 1.90 -7.08 -3.10
N ILE A 20 1.65 -8.08 -3.95
CA ILE A 20 2.21 -9.43 -3.82
C ILE A 20 3.38 -9.63 -4.80
N GLY A 21 3.22 -9.16 -6.04
CA GLY A 21 4.19 -9.34 -7.14
C GLY A 21 4.60 -8.05 -7.85
N GLY A 22 4.26 -6.89 -7.30
CA GLY A 22 4.58 -5.59 -7.90
C GLY A 22 3.40 -4.64 -8.05
N SER A 23 2.21 -4.99 -7.58
CA SER A 23 0.97 -4.23 -7.86
C SER A 23 0.89 -2.83 -7.23
N ILE A 24 1.84 -2.45 -6.37
CA ILE A 24 2.11 -1.05 -5.98
C ILE A 24 3.26 -0.47 -6.82
N ARG A 25 4.38 -1.19 -6.89
CA ARG A 25 5.63 -0.68 -7.51
C ARG A 25 5.53 -0.47 -9.03
N VAL A 26 4.88 -1.40 -9.74
CA VAL A 26 4.67 -1.34 -11.19
C VAL A 26 3.84 -0.13 -11.61
N PRO A 27 2.62 0.10 -11.07
CA PRO A 27 1.87 1.30 -11.44
C PRO A 27 2.55 2.58 -10.98
N ALA A 28 3.26 2.59 -9.84
CA ALA A 28 4.04 3.76 -9.43
C ALA A 28 5.14 4.09 -10.45
N ALA A 29 5.92 3.09 -10.88
CA ALA A 29 6.98 3.25 -11.88
C ALA A 29 6.43 3.77 -13.24
N PHE A 30 5.30 3.23 -13.71
CA PHE A 30 4.72 3.63 -15.00
C PHE A 30 4.10 5.03 -14.98
N ASN A 31 3.74 5.54 -13.80
CA ASN A 31 3.09 6.84 -13.65
C ASN A 31 4.00 7.92 -13.02
N GLY A 32 5.30 7.63 -12.84
CA GLY A 32 6.25 8.59 -12.27
C GLY A 32 5.99 8.92 -10.80
N LEU A 33 5.47 7.95 -10.04
CA LEU A 33 5.13 8.10 -8.63
C LEU A 33 6.08 7.34 -7.72
N TRP A 34 6.04 7.69 -6.44
CA TRP A 34 6.65 6.91 -5.39
C TRP A 34 5.65 5.88 -4.88
N GLY A 35 6.10 4.64 -4.69
CA GLY A 35 5.29 3.58 -4.09
C GLY A 35 6.17 2.65 -3.28
N ILE A 36 5.71 2.27 -2.09
CA ILE A 36 6.45 1.35 -1.21
C ILE A 36 5.63 0.08 -0.99
N ARG A 37 6.29 -1.08 -1.12
CA ARG A 37 5.80 -2.36 -0.62
C ARG A 37 6.41 -2.55 0.78
N PRO A 38 5.65 -2.38 1.87
CA PRO A 38 6.19 -2.57 3.21
C PRO A 38 6.57 -4.02 3.47
N SER A 39 7.36 -4.25 4.52
CA SER A 39 7.53 -5.59 5.08
C SER A 39 6.18 -6.19 5.45
N HIS A 40 6.05 -7.50 5.29
CA HIS A 40 4.85 -8.22 5.74
C HIS A 40 4.59 -7.96 7.23
N GLY A 41 3.31 -7.82 7.60
CA GLY A 41 2.89 -7.47 8.97
C GLY A 41 3.10 -6.01 9.36
N ARG A 42 3.78 -5.19 8.55
CA ARG A 42 4.01 -3.77 8.91
C ARG A 42 2.75 -2.92 8.83
N MET A 43 1.79 -3.26 7.98
CA MET A 43 0.55 -2.52 7.79
C MET A 43 -0.64 -3.45 8.02
N PRO A 44 -1.76 -2.94 8.57
CA PRO A 44 -2.97 -3.74 8.74
C PRO A 44 -3.46 -4.28 7.39
N TYR A 45 -3.95 -5.52 7.43
CA TYR A 45 -4.42 -6.25 6.25
C TYR A 45 -5.82 -6.86 6.45
N ALA A 46 -6.39 -6.75 7.66
CA ALA A 46 -7.76 -7.16 7.95
C ALA A 46 -8.75 -6.55 6.96
N GLY A 47 -9.69 -7.37 6.48
CA GLY A 47 -10.71 -6.97 5.51
C GLY A 47 -10.24 -6.85 4.05
N ALA A 48 -8.94 -6.99 3.76
CA ALA A 48 -8.45 -6.99 2.39
C ALA A 48 -9.00 -8.21 1.61
N LYS A 49 -9.65 -7.94 0.47
CA LYS A 49 -10.17 -8.98 -0.41
C LYS A 49 -9.04 -9.53 -1.28
N ASN A 50 -8.84 -10.85 -1.24
CA ASN A 50 -7.84 -11.55 -2.05
C ASN A 50 -8.50 -12.62 -2.91
N SER A 51 -8.02 -12.77 -4.15
CA SER A 51 -8.53 -13.81 -5.07
C SER A 51 -8.10 -15.22 -4.68
N MET A 52 -7.02 -15.36 -3.90
CA MET A 52 -6.50 -16.63 -3.40
C MET A 52 -6.40 -16.57 -1.88
N ALA A 53 -7.48 -16.93 -1.19
CA ALA A 53 -7.46 -17.04 0.26
C ALA A 53 -6.51 -18.18 0.71
N GLY A 54 -5.73 -17.95 1.76
CA GLY A 54 -4.86 -18.97 2.37
C GLY A 54 -3.49 -19.18 1.72
N GLN A 55 -3.14 -18.42 0.67
CA GLN A 55 -1.77 -18.41 0.15
C GLN A 55 -0.81 -17.79 1.19
N ALA A 56 0.22 -18.54 1.56
CA ALA A 56 1.14 -18.16 2.65
C ALA A 56 2.61 -18.05 2.22
N THR A 57 2.96 -18.38 0.97
CA THR A 57 4.37 -18.38 0.53
C THR A 57 4.91 -16.98 0.27
N VAL A 58 4.08 -16.11 -0.31
CA VAL A 58 4.43 -14.73 -0.67
C VAL A 58 3.27 -13.85 -0.27
N HIS A 59 3.37 -13.23 0.89
CA HIS A 59 2.27 -12.43 1.40
C HIS A 59 2.06 -11.14 0.57
N SER A 60 0.81 -10.92 0.20
CA SER A 60 0.34 -9.61 -0.23
C SER A 60 0.38 -8.64 0.95
N VAL A 61 0.73 -7.38 0.68
CA VAL A 61 0.79 -6.32 1.69
C VAL A 61 0.07 -5.07 1.18
N CYS A 62 -0.45 -4.27 2.10
CA CYS A 62 -0.98 -2.94 1.80
C CYS A 62 0.13 -1.89 1.90
N GLY A 63 0.17 -0.93 0.99
CA GLY A 63 1.15 0.15 1.03
C GLY A 63 0.73 1.39 0.21
N PRO A 64 1.29 2.57 0.54
CA PRO A 64 0.92 3.81 -0.12
C PRO A 64 1.62 4.04 -1.47
N MET A 65 0.98 4.86 -2.29
CA MET A 65 1.56 5.55 -3.45
C MET A 65 1.31 7.05 -3.35
N ALA A 66 2.27 7.88 -3.76
CA ALA A 66 2.18 9.33 -3.69
C ALA A 66 3.19 10.02 -4.63
N HIS A 67 3.14 11.37 -4.68
CA HIS A 67 4.08 12.19 -5.47
C HIS A 67 5.45 12.36 -4.82
N THR A 68 5.57 12.13 -3.50
CA THR A 68 6.86 12.25 -2.81
C THR A 68 7.08 11.12 -1.81
N ALA A 69 8.35 10.81 -1.54
CA ALA A 69 8.72 9.88 -0.47
C ALA A 69 8.27 10.35 0.93
N LYS A 70 8.19 11.67 1.14
CA LYS A 70 7.72 12.25 2.40
C LYS A 70 6.25 11.92 2.66
N ASP A 71 5.43 11.93 1.61
CA ASP A 71 4.00 11.58 1.73
C ASP A 71 3.82 10.09 2.05
N LEU A 72 4.66 9.22 1.49
CA LEU A 72 4.68 7.80 1.87
C LEU A 72 5.01 7.63 3.35
N ALA A 73 6.07 8.31 3.83
CA ALA A 73 6.48 8.24 5.23
C ALA A 73 5.41 8.81 6.16
N TYR A 74 4.77 9.92 5.77
CA TYR A 74 3.66 10.51 6.50
C TYR A 74 2.51 9.52 6.66
N PHE A 75 2.05 8.90 5.57
CA PHE A 75 0.96 7.92 5.62
C PHE A 75 1.29 6.72 6.49
N MET A 76 2.47 6.12 6.28
CA MET A 76 2.91 4.96 7.06
C MET A 76 2.95 5.28 8.56
N ARG A 77 3.48 6.45 8.93
CA ARG A 77 3.52 6.89 10.33
C ARG A 77 2.10 7.11 10.88
N SER A 78 1.26 7.86 10.16
CA SER A 78 -0.10 8.18 10.60
C SER A 78 -0.96 6.94 10.84
N VAL A 79 -0.82 5.89 10.01
CA VAL A 79 -1.54 4.63 10.22
C VAL A 79 -0.98 3.86 11.42
N LEU A 80 0.34 3.81 11.59
CA LEU A 80 0.98 3.09 12.69
C LEU A 80 0.74 3.74 14.06
N GLU A 81 0.61 5.07 14.09
CA GLU A 81 0.24 5.82 15.31
C GLU A 81 -1.17 5.49 15.81
N GLN A 82 -2.04 4.89 14.99
CA GLN A 82 -3.36 4.40 15.41
C GLN A 82 -3.31 3.03 16.11
N GLU A 83 -2.12 2.47 16.31
CA GLU A 83 -1.91 1.16 16.93
C GLU A 83 -2.76 0.04 16.30
N PRO A 84 -2.66 -0.17 14.97
CA PRO A 84 -3.55 -1.07 14.23
C PRO A 84 -3.46 -2.54 14.69
N TRP A 85 -2.37 -2.92 15.37
CA TRP A 85 -2.20 -4.25 15.97
C TRP A 85 -3.24 -4.56 17.06
N ASN A 86 -3.90 -3.55 17.65
CA ASN A 86 -5.02 -3.76 18.58
C ASN A 86 -6.30 -4.27 17.87
N TYR A 87 -6.40 -4.11 16.54
CA TYR A 87 -7.58 -4.46 15.73
C TYR A 87 -7.31 -5.57 14.72
N ASP A 88 -6.08 -5.67 14.21
CA ASP A 88 -5.60 -6.75 13.33
C ASP A 88 -4.32 -7.37 13.92
N PRO A 89 -4.46 -8.16 15.01
CA PRO A 89 -3.34 -8.83 15.64
C PRO A 89 -2.92 -10.00 14.75
N LYS A 90 -1.90 -9.79 13.92
CA LYS A 90 -1.21 -10.82 13.13
C LYS A 90 0.30 -10.65 13.23
#